data_AF-A0AAN9H6J8-F1
#
_entry.id   AF-A0AAN9H6J8-F1
#
_cell.length_a   1.000
_cell.length_b   1.000
_cell.length_c   1.000
_cell.angle_alpha   90.00
_cell.angle_beta   90.00
_cell.angle_gamma   90.00
#
_symmetry.space_group_name_H-M   'P 1'
#
loop_
_entity.id
_entity.type
_entity.pdbx_description
1 polymer ?
#
loop_
_entity_poly.entity_id
_entity_poly.type
_entity_poly.pdbx_seq_one_letter_code
_entity_poly.pdbx_strand_id
1 'polypeptide(L)'
;MIVDIRALNEILNQDSFTKDEASQKIQKLLKDSASVRTSLLQGALQQYAQALELVNRTLPFGLAEIGLCHHFDNQLRHSSSCSFEVTESSLVWFCSPRTSSQWMDYWAHQRLQWWRKFALGPSDFSMCNVVDEELREGTSHGVKILYKFPWGSETLETLWSLGDTQLIKTHQGSCINLQCRDGRKSVVPHVISVSANVDQGMLAYLFNSLQLLKKTDSKQKLHQRTVLKLHPSLTPVKVALDMGRGSNSELRQVCEGLLQEFLEVGISTWPGYLDTMSLSLENLHTKYDEMGVLFTVVVSESTLKSGLLLVRNRDTTIRETMHISEIKCYLLKYISASDNI
;
A
#
# COMPACT_ATOMS: atom_id res chain seq x y z
N MET A 1 14.19 -19.69 -3.02
CA MET A 1 15.24 -20.35 -2.21
C MET A 1 16.48 -19.51 -2.27
N ILE A 2 17.14 -19.30 -1.14
CA ILE A 2 18.41 -18.62 -1.07
C ILE A 2 19.49 -19.70 -1.11
N VAL A 3 20.14 -19.84 -2.26
CA VAL A 3 21.21 -20.83 -2.45
C VAL A 3 22.55 -20.13 -2.34
N ASP A 4 23.46 -20.66 -1.52
CA ASP A 4 24.83 -20.18 -1.48
C ASP A 4 25.53 -20.51 -2.81
N ILE A 5 25.81 -19.46 -3.58
CA ILE A 5 26.43 -19.54 -4.90
C ILE A 5 27.84 -20.17 -4.80
N ARG A 6 28.54 -20.01 -3.67
CA ARG A 6 29.87 -20.60 -3.49
C ARG A 6 29.79 -22.11 -3.37
N ALA A 7 28.89 -22.61 -2.52
CA ALA A 7 28.66 -24.04 -2.37
C ALA A 7 28.17 -24.70 -3.67
N LEU A 8 27.37 -23.99 -4.46
CA LEU A 8 26.90 -24.48 -5.76
C LEU A 8 28.04 -24.53 -6.80
N ASN A 9 28.90 -23.51 -6.83
CA ASN A 9 30.08 -23.48 -7.69
C ASN A 9 31.12 -24.54 -7.30
N GLU A 10 31.28 -24.84 -6.01
CA GLU A 10 32.17 -25.91 -5.55
C GLU A 10 31.73 -27.30 -6.01
N ILE A 11 30.41 -27.55 -6.09
CA ILE A 11 29.88 -28.83 -6.60
C ILE A 11 30.01 -28.92 -8.12
N LEU A 12 29.82 -27.82 -8.83
CA LEU A 12 29.90 -27.78 -10.30
C LEU A 12 31.35 -27.85 -10.82
N ASN A 13 32.32 -27.35 -10.07
CA ASN A 13 33.73 -27.27 -10.48
C ASN A 13 34.59 -28.47 -10.01
N GLN A 14 34.00 -29.47 -9.34
CA GLN A 14 34.73 -30.68 -8.94
C GLN A 14 34.66 -31.75 -10.05
N ASP A 15 35.78 -31.96 -10.74
CA ASP A 15 35.94 -32.96 -11.83
C ASP A 15 35.75 -34.42 -11.40
N SER A 16 35.61 -34.68 -10.09
CA SER A 16 35.51 -36.01 -9.51
C SER A 16 34.09 -36.59 -9.42
N PHE A 17 33.04 -35.80 -9.67
CA PHE A 17 31.66 -36.30 -9.55
C PHE A 17 31.10 -36.81 -10.88
N THR A 18 30.44 -37.95 -10.82
CA THR A 18 29.53 -38.35 -11.90
C THR A 18 28.30 -37.42 -11.92
N LYS A 19 27.65 -37.28 -13.08
CA LYS A 19 26.47 -36.38 -13.25
C LYS A 19 25.36 -36.67 -12.23
N ASP A 20 25.19 -37.94 -11.85
CA ASP A 20 24.17 -38.37 -10.89
C ASP A 20 24.52 -37.97 -9.45
N GLU A 21 25.80 -38.03 -9.07
CA GLU A 21 26.28 -37.58 -7.75
C GLU A 21 26.19 -36.07 -7.59
N ALA A 22 26.54 -35.32 -8.64
CA ALA A 22 26.37 -33.86 -8.67
C ALA A 22 24.88 -33.48 -8.55
N SER A 23 23.99 -34.18 -9.26
CA SER A 23 22.54 -33.97 -9.18
C SER A 23 22.00 -34.24 -7.76
N GLN A 24 22.42 -35.33 -7.11
CA GLN A 24 22.01 -35.64 -5.74
C GLN A 24 22.52 -34.60 -4.73
N LYS A 25 23.76 -34.12 -4.88
CA LYS A 25 24.32 -33.07 -4.02
C LYS A 25 23.62 -31.73 -4.21
N ILE A 26 23.31 -31.36 -5.45
CA ILE A 26 22.51 -30.18 -5.74
C ILE A 26 21.12 -30.33 -5.12
N GLN A 27 20.44 -31.47 -5.29
CA GLN A 27 19.14 -31.70 -4.66
C GLN A 27 19.20 -31.61 -3.13
N LYS A 28 20.29 -32.09 -2.52
CA LYS A 28 20.51 -31.98 -1.08
C LYS A 28 20.71 -30.52 -0.66
N LEU A 29 21.57 -29.77 -1.35
CA LEU A 29 21.73 -28.34 -1.10
C LEU A 29 20.42 -27.56 -1.28
N LEU A 30 19.63 -27.90 -2.30
CA LEU A 30 18.34 -27.25 -2.54
C LEU A 30 17.35 -27.55 -1.39
N LYS A 31 17.37 -28.77 -0.84
CA LYS A 31 16.57 -29.14 0.35
C LYS A 31 17.04 -28.44 1.63
N ASP A 32 18.34 -28.25 1.78
CA ASP A 32 18.94 -27.63 2.96
C ASP A 32 18.90 -26.09 2.88
N SER A 33 18.64 -25.52 1.69
CA SER A 33 18.61 -24.08 1.48
C SER A 33 17.39 -23.41 2.12
N ALA A 34 17.61 -22.22 2.67
CA ALA A 34 16.54 -21.43 3.27
C ALA A 34 15.50 -21.04 2.22
N SER A 35 14.22 -21.28 2.53
CA SER A 35 13.12 -20.78 1.74
C SER A 35 12.93 -19.28 1.97
N VAL A 36 12.53 -18.58 0.92
CA VAL A 36 12.16 -17.17 1.05
C VAL A 36 10.74 -17.11 1.58
N ARG A 37 10.44 -16.12 2.42
CA ARG A 37 9.10 -15.97 2.99
C ARG A 37 8.06 -15.75 1.89
N THR A 38 7.03 -16.59 1.90
CA THR A 38 5.86 -16.51 1.02
C THR A 38 4.69 -15.78 1.67
N SER A 39 4.75 -15.58 3.00
CA SER A 39 3.76 -14.88 3.80
C SER A 39 4.38 -14.42 5.13
N LEU A 40 3.85 -13.35 5.70
CA LEU A 40 4.26 -12.80 7.00
C LEU A 40 3.68 -13.56 8.20
N LEU A 41 2.69 -14.43 7.98
CA LEU A 41 1.99 -15.17 9.03
C LEU A 41 2.93 -16.02 9.91
N GLN A 42 3.87 -16.74 9.30
CA GLN A 42 4.75 -17.65 10.04
C GLN A 42 5.66 -16.90 11.03
N GLY A 43 6.16 -15.72 10.66
CA GLY A 43 6.98 -14.88 11.52
C GLY A 43 6.18 -14.38 12.74
N ALA A 44 4.96 -13.92 12.52
CA ALA A 44 4.06 -13.49 13.59
C ALA A 44 3.72 -14.64 14.56
N LEU A 45 3.48 -15.86 14.05
CA LEU A 45 3.23 -17.03 14.90
C LEU A 45 4.45 -17.43 15.75
N GLN A 46 5.67 -17.26 15.24
CA GLN A 46 6.89 -17.50 16.01
C GLN A 46 7.07 -16.45 17.13
N GLN A 47 6.76 -15.18 16.84
CA GLN A 47 6.89 -14.08 17.81
C GLN A 47 5.76 -14.02 18.85
N TYR A 48 4.71 -14.83 18.67
CA TYR A 48 3.56 -14.88 19.57
C TYR A 48 3.92 -14.99 21.06
N ALA A 49 4.88 -15.86 21.42
CA ALA A 49 5.24 -16.07 22.83
C ALA A 49 5.80 -14.80 23.48
N GLN A 50 6.65 -14.07 22.76
CA GLN A 50 7.25 -12.80 23.22
C GLN A 50 6.19 -11.70 23.31
N ALA A 51 5.32 -11.62 22.29
CA ALA A 51 4.21 -10.67 22.29
C ALA A 51 3.22 -10.92 23.42
N LEU A 52 2.93 -12.19 23.72
CA LEU A 52 2.03 -12.60 24.79
C LEU A 52 2.56 -12.17 26.16
N GLU A 53 3.87 -12.25 26.38
CA GLU A 53 4.51 -11.76 27.61
C GLU A 53 4.41 -10.24 27.74
N LEU A 54 4.62 -9.50 26.63
CA LEU A 54 4.51 -8.04 26.61
C LEU A 54 3.11 -7.55 27.02
N VAL A 55 2.06 -8.25 26.59
CA VAL A 55 0.67 -7.92 26.94
C VAL A 55 0.21 -8.59 28.25
N ASN A 56 1.13 -9.06 29.10
CA ASN A 56 0.80 -9.72 30.37
C ASN A 56 -0.19 -10.89 30.22
N ARG A 57 -0.10 -11.62 29.09
CA ARG A 57 -0.96 -12.75 28.70
C ARG A 57 -2.45 -12.41 28.58
N THR A 58 -2.81 -11.14 28.33
CA THR A 58 -4.19 -10.72 28.13
C THR A 58 -4.61 -10.79 26.66
N LEU A 59 -5.79 -11.34 26.39
CA LEU A 59 -6.44 -11.29 25.08
C LEU A 59 -7.54 -10.22 25.05
N PRO A 60 -7.89 -9.68 23.86
CA PRO A 60 -7.29 -9.95 22.55
C PRO A 60 -6.13 -8.98 22.22
N PHE A 61 -5.25 -9.40 21.31
CA PHE A 61 -4.20 -8.55 20.75
C PHE A 61 -3.84 -9.00 19.33
N GLY A 62 -3.08 -8.18 18.59
CA GLY A 62 -2.60 -8.54 17.27
C GLY A 62 -1.19 -8.07 16.98
N LEU A 63 -0.56 -8.74 16.02
CA LEU A 63 0.74 -8.41 15.47
C LEU A 63 0.57 -7.99 14.02
N ALA A 64 1.06 -6.80 13.68
CA ALA A 64 1.00 -6.26 12.33
C ALA A 64 2.40 -6.09 11.76
N GLU A 65 2.59 -6.50 10.51
CA GLU A 65 3.83 -6.31 9.75
C GLU A 65 3.49 -5.94 8.31
N ILE A 66 4.26 -5.01 7.74
CA ILE A 66 4.26 -4.74 6.30
C ILE A 66 5.64 -5.14 5.78
N GLY A 67 5.67 -6.00 4.77
CA GLY A 67 6.92 -6.55 4.28
C GLY A 67 6.80 -7.19 2.91
N LEU A 68 7.95 -7.29 2.24
CA LEU A 68 8.07 -7.96 0.95
C LEU A 68 7.92 -9.48 1.11
N CYS A 69 7.02 -10.09 0.34
CA CYS A 69 6.83 -11.53 0.21
C CYS A 69 7.11 -11.96 -1.23
N HIS A 70 7.55 -13.21 -1.40
CA HIS A 70 7.82 -13.78 -2.71
C HIS A 70 6.81 -14.88 -3.03
N HIS A 71 6.09 -14.70 -4.13
CA HIS A 71 5.15 -15.69 -4.63
C HIS A 71 5.73 -16.41 -5.84
N PHE A 72 5.41 -17.69 -5.96
CA PHE A 72 5.84 -18.53 -7.07
C PHE A 72 4.62 -18.93 -7.87
N ASP A 73 4.58 -18.55 -9.15
CA ASP A 73 3.54 -19.04 -10.05
C ASP A 73 3.90 -20.45 -10.54
N ASN A 74 3.14 -21.45 -10.10
CA ASN A 74 3.27 -22.82 -10.57
C ASN A 74 2.50 -23.10 -11.88
N GLN A 75 1.75 -22.12 -12.42
CA GLN A 75 0.96 -22.32 -13.64
C GLN A 75 1.73 -22.11 -14.94
N LEU A 76 2.86 -21.40 -14.93
CA LEU A 76 3.75 -21.27 -16.08
C LEU A 76 4.63 -22.52 -16.25
N ARG A 77 4.04 -23.62 -16.75
CA ARG A 77 4.71 -24.92 -16.91
C ARG A 77 5.89 -24.97 -17.89
N HIS A 78 6.27 -23.87 -18.56
CA HIS A 78 7.25 -23.91 -19.66
C HIS A 78 8.31 -22.80 -19.70
N SER A 79 8.38 -21.90 -18.73
CA SER A 79 9.51 -20.97 -18.59
C SER A 79 9.82 -20.77 -17.12
N SER A 80 11.10 -20.88 -16.77
CA SER A 80 11.71 -20.60 -15.45
C SER A 80 10.75 -20.00 -14.42
N SER A 81 10.52 -20.71 -13.31
CA SER A 81 9.75 -20.27 -12.14
C SER A 81 10.11 -18.84 -11.74
N CYS A 82 9.36 -17.87 -12.26
CA CYS A 82 9.59 -16.46 -12.00
C CYS A 82 8.95 -16.16 -10.65
N SER A 83 9.78 -15.91 -9.64
CA SER A 83 9.28 -15.36 -8.39
C SER A 83 8.91 -13.90 -8.62
N PHE A 84 7.69 -13.51 -8.25
CA PHE A 84 7.33 -12.11 -8.19
C PHE A 84 7.29 -11.64 -6.74
N GLU A 85 7.72 -10.40 -6.56
CA GLU A 85 7.80 -9.73 -5.27
C GLU A 85 6.52 -8.93 -5.06
N VAL A 86 5.94 -9.07 -3.88
CA VAL A 86 4.72 -8.36 -3.50
C VAL A 86 4.90 -7.78 -2.11
N THR A 87 4.58 -6.50 -1.95
CA THR A 87 4.47 -5.88 -0.63
C THR A 87 3.16 -6.32 0.01
N GLU A 88 3.25 -7.18 1.03
CA GLU A 88 2.10 -7.60 1.81
C GLU A 88 2.00 -6.81 3.10
N SER A 89 0.77 -6.44 3.46
CA SER A 89 0.42 -5.98 4.80
C SER A 89 -0.32 -7.11 5.49
N SER A 90 0.19 -7.57 6.62
CA SER A 90 -0.41 -8.66 7.40
C SER A 90 -0.70 -8.22 8.82
N LEU A 91 -1.89 -8.59 9.29
CA LEU A 91 -2.30 -8.50 10.68
C LEU A 91 -2.70 -9.91 11.14
N VAL A 92 -2.02 -10.40 12.16
CA VAL A 92 -2.34 -11.66 12.83
C VAL A 92 -2.97 -11.33 14.18
N TRP A 93 -4.26 -11.60 14.30
CA TRP A 93 -5.06 -11.29 15.47
C TRP A 93 -5.30 -12.53 16.32
N PHE A 94 -4.93 -12.44 17.60
CA PHE A 94 -5.11 -13.50 18.59
C PHE A 94 -6.30 -13.15 19.48
N CYS A 95 -7.29 -14.04 19.52
CA CYS A 95 -8.53 -13.81 20.23
C CYS A 95 -9.05 -15.07 20.94
N SER A 96 -10.00 -14.89 21.85
CA SER A 96 -10.67 -16.02 22.50
C SER A 96 -11.50 -16.80 21.47
N PRO A 97 -11.50 -18.14 21.51
CA PRO A 97 -12.32 -18.99 20.63
C PRO A 97 -13.80 -18.62 20.63
N ARG A 98 -14.33 -18.12 21.76
CA ARG A 98 -15.73 -17.70 21.88
C ARG A 98 -16.06 -16.45 21.05
N THR A 99 -15.07 -15.60 20.83
CA THR A 99 -15.21 -14.30 20.15
C THR A 99 -14.66 -14.29 18.73
N SER A 100 -14.10 -15.40 18.23
CA SER A 100 -13.39 -15.41 16.95
C SER A 100 -14.27 -15.02 15.77
N SER A 101 -15.52 -15.48 15.71
CA SER A 101 -16.46 -15.10 14.64
C SER A 101 -16.79 -13.60 14.68
N GLN A 102 -16.97 -13.03 15.88
CA GLN A 102 -17.26 -11.60 16.04
C GLN A 102 -16.07 -10.73 15.60
N TRP A 103 -14.85 -11.15 15.93
CA TRP A 103 -13.63 -10.47 15.48
C TRP A 103 -13.42 -10.59 13.98
N MET A 104 -13.75 -11.74 13.40
CA MET A 104 -13.69 -11.96 11.95
C MET A 104 -14.62 -10.99 11.21
N ASP A 105 -15.88 -10.91 11.65
CA ASP A 105 -16.86 -9.98 11.09
C ASP A 105 -16.42 -8.53 11.29
N TYR A 106 -15.93 -8.19 12.49
CA TYR A 106 -15.41 -6.85 12.79
C TYR A 106 -14.29 -6.46 11.82
N TRP A 107 -13.27 -7.30 11.67
CA TRP A 107 -12.14 -7.01 10.78
C TRP A 107 -12.58 -6.94 9.32
N ALA A 108 -13.44 -7.84 8.86
CA ALA A 108 -13.95 -7.82 7.49
C ALA A 108 -14.65 -6.49 7.17
N HIS A 109 -15.51 -5.99 8.07
CA HIS A 109 -16.19 -4.70 7.90
C HIS A 109 -15.23 -3.51 8.01
N GLN A 110 -14.33 -3.51 9.01
CA GLN A 110 -13.36 -2.44 9.19
C GLN A 110 -12.42 -2.30 7.99
N ARG A 111 -11.92 -3.43 7.46
CA ARG A 111 -11.04 -3.45 6.29
C ARG A 111 -11.78 -3.01 5.03
N LEU A 112 -13.02 -3.46 4.81
CA LEU A 112 -13.85 -2.98 3.69
C LEU A 112 -14.13 -1.48 3.78
N GLN A 113 -14.45 -0.96 4.98
CA GLN A 113 -14.64 0.47 5.20
C GLN A 113 -13.36 1.26 4.93
N TRP A 114 -12.21 0.75 5.36
CA TRP A 114 -10.90 1.36 5.09
C TRP A 114 -10.63 1.47 3.58
N TRP A 115 -10.87 0.42 2.80
CA TRP A 115 -10.71 0.48 1.35
C TRP A 115 -11.64 1.50 0.69
N ARG A 116 -12.91 1.53 1.13
CA ARG A 116 -13.93 2.45 0.63
C ARG A 116 -13.68 3.91 0.98
N LYS A 117 -13.06 4.18 2.13
CA LYS A 117 -12.78 5.52 2.64
C LYS A 117 -12.04 6.40 1.61
N PHE A 118 -11.04 5.84 0.94
CA PHE A 118 -10.20 6.58 0.01
C PHE A 118 -10.65 6.49 -1.46
N ALA A 119 -11.75 5.79 -1.73
CA ALA A 119 -12.24 5.54 -3.08
C ALA A 119 -13.21 6.65 -3.53
N LEU A 120 -13.12 7.05 -4.81
CA LEU A 120 -14.14 7.87 -5.45
C LEU A 120 -15.43 7.08 -5.70
N GLY A 121 -15.29 5.79 -6.01
CA GLY A 121 -16.37 4.84 -6.22
C GLY A 121 -16.36 3.72 -5.18
N PRO A 122 -16.92 3.91 -3.98
CA PRO A 122 -16.91 2.90 -2.92
C PRO A 122 -17.59 1.57 -3.31
N SER A 123 -18.49 1.60 -4.30
CA SER A 123 -19.18 0.42 -4.82
C SER A 123 -18.28 -0.56 -5.55
N ASP A 124 -17.11 -0.12 -6.05
CA ASP A 124 -16.18 -0.99 -6.77
C ASP A 124 -15.45 -1.94 -5.82
N PHE A 125 -15.46 -1.63 -4.52
CA PHE A 125 -14.97 -2.49 -3.46
C PHE A 125 -16.10 -3.32 -2.89
N SER A 126 -15.95 -4.64 -2.97
CA SER A 126 -16.93 -5.61 -2.47
C SER A 126 -16.25 -6.67 -1.62
N MET A 127 -17.07 -7.43 -0.90
CA MET A 127 -16.61 -8.50 -0.02
C MET A 127 -17.36 -9.77 -0.37
N CYS A 128 -16.65 -10.90 -0.40
CA CYS A 128 -17.21 -12.20 -0.72
C CYS A 128 -16.71 -13.24 0.28
N ASN A 129 -17.59 -14.15 0.71
CA ASN A 129 -17.21 -15.29 1.52
C ASN A 129 -16.58 -16.36 0.63
N VAL A 130 -15.52 -16.97 1.13
CA VAL A 130 -14.84 -18.07 0.44
C VAL A 130 -15.68 -19.35 0.59
N VAL A 131 -15.87 -20.07 -0.51
CA VAL A 131 -16.58 -21.35 -0.54
C VAL A 131 -15.71 -22.44 0.09
N ASP A 132 -16.33 -23.43 0.75
CA ASP A 132 -15.65 -24.49 1.48
C ASP A 132 -14.59 -25.26 0.65
N GLU A 133 -14.76 -25.35 -0.67
CA GLU A 133 -13.83 -26.01 -1.59
C GLU A 133 -12.47 -25.29 -1.73
N GLU A 134 -12.43 -23.98 -1.46
CA GLU A 134 -11.20 -23.17 -1.49
C GLU A 134 -10.55 -23.00 -0.11
N LEU A 135 -11.17 -23.54 0.95
CA LEU A 135 -10.64 -23.46 2.29
C LEU A 135 -9.36 -24.31 2.42
N ARG A 136 -8.33 -23.73 3.02
CA ARG A 136 -7.10 -24.46 3.36
C ARG A 136 -7.38 -25.39 4.54
N GLU A 137 -6.63 -26.48 4.64
CA GLU A 137 -6.74 -27.42 5.77
C GLU A 137 -6.60 -26.68 7.12
N GLY A 138 -7.63 -26.80 7.96
CA GLY A 138 -7.68 -26.14 9.28
C GLY A 138 -8.25 -24.72 9.29
N THR A 139 -8.76 -24.22 8.16
CA THR A 139 -9.47 -22.93 8.11
C THR A 139 -10.97 -23.14 8.23
N SER A 140 -11.61 -22.38 9.11
CA SER A 140 -13.05 -22.52 9.43
C SER A 140 -13.92 -21.55 8.63
N HIS A 141 -13.38 -20.39 8.29
CA HIS A 141 -14.09 -19.35 7.55
C HIS A 141 -13.08 -18.44 6.85
N GLY A 142 -13.41 -18.00 5.64
CA GLY A 142 -12.58 -17.10 4.84
C GLY A 142 -13.41 -16.01 4.20
N VAL A 143 -12.86 -14.80 4.16
CA VAL A 143 -13.47 -13.64 3.50
C VAL A 143 -12.44 -13.00 2.58
N LYS A 144 -12.86 -12.63 1.38
CA LYS A 144 -12.05 -11.92 0.40
C LYS A 144 -12.64 -10.53 0.17
N ILE A 145 -11.79 -9.52 0.16
CA ILE A 145 -12.13 -8.16 -0.31
C ILE A 145 -11.67 -8.05 -1.75
N LEU A 146 -12.59 -7.67 -2.62
CA LEU A 146 -12.43 -7.65 -4.07
C LEU A 146 -12.52 -6.21 -4.57
N TYR A 147 -11.76 -5.90 -5.62
CA TYR A 147 -11.93 -4.67 -6.40
C TYR A 147 -12.30 -5.00 -7.85
N LYS A 148 -13.25 -4.23 -8.39
CA LYS A 148 -13.73 -4.39 -9.76
C LYS A 148 -12.84 -3.64 -10.75
N PHE A 149 -11.87 -4.33 -11.31
CA PHE A 149 -11.08 -3.84 -12.44
C PHE A 149 -11.89 -3.86 -13.75
N PRO A 150 -11.44 -3.15 -14.81
CA PRO A 150 -12.10 -3.16 -16.12
C PRO A 150 -12.27 -4.55 -16.74
N TRP A 151 -11.39 -5.50 -16.41
CA TRP A 151 -11.40 -6.87 -16.94
C TRP A 151 -12.06 -7.89 -16.00
N GLY A 152 -12.35 -7.54 -14.74
CA GLY A 152 -12.89 -8.49 -13.76
C GLY A 152 -12.69 -8.06 -12.32
N SER A 153 -13.26 -8.83 -11.40
CA SER A 153 -13.03 -8.62 -9.96
C SER A 153 -11.80 -9.40 -9.52
N GLU A 154 -10.87 -8.73 -8.87
CA GLU A 154 -9.66 -9.37 -8.32
C GLU A 154 -9.60 -9.20 -6.80
N THR A 155 -8.91 -10.12 -6.14
CA THR A 155 -8.77 -10.13 -4.68
C THR A 155 -7.65 -9.20 -4.24
N LEU A 156 -7.97 -8.21 -3.41
CA LEU A 156 -7.00 -7.30 -2.82
C LEU A 156 -6.52 -7.77 -1.44
N GLU A 157 -7.45 -8.29 -0.65
CA GLU A 157 -7.20 -8.66 0.74
C GLU A 157 -7.97 -9.92 1.10
N THR A 158 -7.34 -10.77 1.90
CA THR A 158 -7.91 -12.04 2.36
C THR A 158 -7.88 -12.09 3.87
N LEU A 159 -8.97 -12.55 4.45
CA LEU A 159 -9.13 -12.77 5.88
C LEU A 159 -9.43 -14.26 6.08
N TRP A 160 -8.77 -14.87 7.05
CA TRP A 160 -8.91 -16.29 7.34
C TRP A 160 -9.00 -16.53 8.85
N SER A 161 -9.99 -17.33 9.26
CA SER A 161 -10.10 -17.87 10.62
C SER A 161 -9.39 -19.22 10.68
N LEU A 162 -8.16 -19.21 11.23
CA LEU A 162 -7.20 -20.32 11.21
C LEU A 162 -7.28 -21.21 12.45
N GLY A 163 -8.09 -20.85 13.45
CA GLY A 163 -8.19 -21.57 14.72
C GLY A 163 -6.87 -21.59 15.49
N ASP A 164 -6.59 -22.69 16.19
CA ASP A 164 -5.40 -22.91 17.00
C ASP A 164 -4.35 -23.81 16.33
N THR A 165 -4.73 -24.49 15.25
CA THR A 165 -3.97 -25.59 14.66
C THR A 165 -2.59 -25.16 14.16
N GLN A 166 -2.49 -24.03 13.46
CA GLN A 166 -1.21 -23.51 12.99
C GLN A 166 -0.31 -23.01 14.13
N LEU A 167 -0.90 -22.44 15.18
CA LEU A 167 -0.15 -21.98 16.34
C LEU A 167 0.48 -23.17 17.09
N ILE A 168 -0.30 -24.24 17.30
CA ILE A 168 0.16 -25.48 17.93
C ILE A 168 1.27 -26.14 17.09
N LYS A 169 1.10 -26.18 15.77
CA LYS A 169 2.13 -26.73 14.84
C LYS A 169 3.44 -25.95 14.92
N THR A 170 3.39 -24.62 14.92
CA THR A 170 4.59 -23.77 14.95
C THR A 170 5.40 -23.94 16.23
N HIS A 171 4.75 -24.20 17.37
CA HIS A 171 5.39 -24.39 18.67
C HIS A 171 5.56 -25.87 19.06
N GLN A 172 5.68 -26.75 18.05
CA GLN A 172 5.99 -28.19 18.23
C GLN A 172 5.02 -28.92 19.17
N GLY A 173 3.76 -28.48 19.26
CA GLY A 173 2.75 -29.09 20.14
C GLY A 173 2.83 -28.68 21.62
N SER A 174 3.71 -27.75 22.00
CA SER A 174 3.80 -27.28 23.39
C SER A 174 2.66 -26.31 23.73
N CYS A 175 1.54 -26.83 24.23
CA CYS A 175 0.37 -26.02 24.57
C CYS A 175 0.55 -25.19 25.86
N ILE A 176 1.47 -25.57 26.76
CA ILE A 176 1.60 -24.96 28.10
C ILE A 176 2.05 -23.50 27.99
N ASN A 177 2.99 -23.22 27.09
CA ASN A 177 3.54 -21.87 26.90
C ASN A 177 2.61 -20.96 26.07
N LEU A 178 1.60 -21.55 25.41
CA LEU A 178 0.70 -20.82 24.52
C LEU A 178 -0.57 -20.31 25.20
N GLN A 179 -0.82 -20.73 26.44
CA GLN A 179 -2.03 -20.41 27.16
C GLN A 179 -2.11 -18.92 27.56
N CYS A 180 -3.22 -18.29 27.20
CA CYS A 180 -3.58 -16.93 27.59
C CYS A 180 -4.62 -16.89 28.69
N ARG A 181 -4.72 -15.74 29.35
CA ARG A 181 -5.83 -15.43 30.25
C ARG A 181 -7.00 -14.85 29.45
N ASP A 182 -8.11 -15.60 29.41
CA ASP A 182 -9.43 -15.13 29.00
C ASP A 182 -10.30 -14.98 30.26
N GLY A 183 -10.23 -13.79 30.87
CA GLY A 183 -10.80 -13.52 32.19
C GLY A 183 -10.18 -14.41 33.27
N ARG A 184 -10.93 -15.41 33.74
CA ARG A 184 -10.49 -16.36 34.79
C ARG A 184 -10.00 -17.69 34.23
N LYS A 185 -10.14 -17.94 32.92
CA LYS A 185 -9.79 -19.21 32.28
C LYS A 185 -8.50 -19.09 31.49
N SER A 186 -7.77 -20.21 31.44
CA SER A 186 -6.58 -20.36 30.61
C SER A 186 -7.00 -21.02 29.30
N VAL A 187 -6.77 -20.37 28.15
CA VAL A 187 -7.18 -20.87 26.83
C VAL A 187 -6.08 -20.70 25.80
N VAL A 188 -6.04 -21.58 24.79
CA VAL A 188 -5.23 -21.37 23.58
C VAL A 188 -6.04 -20.43 22.66
N PRO A 189 -5.46 -19.34 22.15
CA PRO A 189 -6.20 -18.40 21.32
C PRO A 189 -6.49 -18.97 19.94
N HIS A 190 -7.57 -18.48 19.34
CA HIS A 190 -7.81 -18.60 17.91
C HIS A 190 -7.07 -17.49 17.17
N VAL A 191 -6.52 -17.85 16.03
CA VAL A 191 -5.78 -16.97 15.13
C VAL A 191 -6.69 -16.55 13.97
N ILE A 192 -6.79 -15.24 13.76
CA ILE A 192 -7.38 -14.64 12.56
C ILE A 192 -6.25 -13.97 11.80
N SER A 193 -6.05 -14.36 10.54
CA SER A 193 -5.05 -13.75 9.66
C SER A 193 -5.75 -12.83 8.68
N VAL A 194 -5.27 -11.60 8.59
CA VAL A 194 -5.70 -10.60 7.62
C VAL A 194 -4.47 -10.25 6.80
N SER A 195 -4.53 -10.46 5.48
CA SER A 195 -3.40 -10.25 4.58
C SER A 195 -3.85 -9.51 3.32
N ALA A 196 -3.26 -8.35 3.08
CA ALA A 196 -3.55 -7.47 1.95
C ALA A 196 -2.34 -7.32 1.03
N ASN A 197 -2.60 -7.38 -0.28
CA ASN A 197 -1.62 -7.02 -1.29
C ASN A 197 -1.62 -5.49 -1.46
N VAL A 198 -0.59 -4.83 -0.96
CA VAL A 198 -0.48 -3.36 -0.98
C VAL A 198 -0.28 -2.84 -2.41
N ASP A 199 0.48 -3.57 -3.22
CA ASP A 199 0.80 -3.16 -4.59
C ASP A 199 -0.45 -3.22 -5.48
N GLN A 200 -1.24 -4.29 -5.37
CA GLN A 200 -2.51 -4.43 -6.09
C GLN A 200 -3.56 -3.44 -5.57
N GLY A 201 -3.56 -3.15 -4.27
CA GLY A 201 -4.38 -2.09 -3.69
C GLY A 201 -4.03 -0.70 -4.21
N MET A 202 -2.74 -0.39 -4.37
CA MET A 202 -2.26 0.84 -4.99
C MET A 202 -2.72 0.94 -6.44
N LEU A 203 -2.61 -0.15 -7.20
CA LEU A 203 -3.13 -0.22 -8.56
C LEU A 203 -4.65 0.01 -8.62
N ALA A 204 -5.41 -0.62 -7.71
CA ALA A 204 -6.86 -0.42 -7.60
C ALA A 204 -7.21 1.06 -7.40
N TYR A 205 -6.51 1.77 -6.51
CA TYR A 205 -6.73 3.20 -6.31
C TYR A 205 -6.33 4.05 -7.53
N LEU A 206 -5.27 3.70 -8.26
CA LEU A 206 -4.92 4.37 -9.50
C LEU A 206 -6.06 4.25 -10.53
N PHE A 207 -6.58 3.04 -10.76
CA PHE A 207 -7.73 2.82 -11.64
C PHE A 207 -8.99 3.53 -11.15
N ASN A 208 -9.27 3.49 -9.85
CA ASN A 208 -10.44 4.14 -9.27
C ASN A 208 -10.39 5.67 -9.42
N SER A 209 -9.18 6.25 -9.36
CA SER A 209 -8.95 7.68 -9.44
C SER A 209 -8.92 8.24 -10.87
N LEU A 210 -8.67 7.40 -11.87
CA LEU A 210 -8.49 7.81 -13.25
C LEU A 210 -9.83 8.25 -13.87
N GLN A 211 -9.95 9.54 -14.16
CA GLN A 211 -11.12 10.10 -14.84
C GLN A 211 -10.74 10.68 -16.20
N LEU A 212 -11.60 10.40 -17.18
CA LEU A 212 -11.53 11.00 -18.51
C LEU A 212 -12.61 12.08 -18.63
N LEU A 213 -12.22 13.33 -18.35
CA LEU A 213 -13.12 14.48 -18.43
C LEU A 213 -13.15 15.00 -19.87
N LYS A 214 -14.31 14.91 -20.51
CA LYS A 214 -14.58 15.56 -21.80
C LYS A 214 -15.19 16.93 -21.53
N LYS A 215 -14.49 18.00 -21.89
CA LYS A 215 -15.04 19.36 -21.91
C LYS A 215 -15.21 19.81 -23.36
N THR A 216 -16.43 20.21 -23.73
CA THR A 216 -16.67 20.96 -24.96
C THR A 216 -16.37 22.42 -24.68
N ASP A 217 -15.39 22.95 -25.40
CA ASP A 217 -15.08 24.38 -25.32
C ASP A 217 -16.17 25.22 -26.01
N SER A 218 -16.22 26.51 -25.71
CA SER A 218 -17.08 27.53 -26.34
C SER A 218 -16.97 27.56 -27.88
N LYS A 219 -15.87 27.02 -28.45
CA LYS A 219 -15.63 26.83 -29.88
C LYS A 219 -15.99 25.44 -30.42
N GLN A 220 -16.78 24.64 -29.68
CA GLN A 220 -17.16 23.24 -30.00
C GLN A 220 -15.99 22.26 -30.17
N LYS A 221 -14.76 22.60 -29.74
CA LYS A 221 -13.66 21.63 -29.68
C LYS A 221 -13.83 20.75 -28.44
N LEU A 222 -13.87 19.43 -28.66
CA LEU A 222 -13.83 18.42 -27.61
C LEU A 222 -12.40 18.36 -27.05
N HIS A 223 -12.20 18.92 -25.86
CA HIS A 223 -10.98 18.74 -25.09
C HIS A 223 -11.17 17.54 -24.14
N GLN A 224 -10.38 16.51 -24.37
CA GLN A 224 -10.30 15.36 -23.49
C GLN A 224 -9.14 15.58 -22.51
N ARG A 225 -9.45 15.55 -21.22
CA ARG A 225 -8.47 15.68 -20.13
C ARG A 225 -8.50 14.43 -19.27
N THR A 226 -7.33 13.85 -19.12
CA THR A 226 -6.99 12.80 -18.15
C THR A 226 -6.65 13.45 -16.81
N VAL A 227 -7.24 12.95 -15.72
CA VAL A 227 -6.92 13.40 -14.36
C VAL A 227 -6.92 12.22 -13.40
N LEU A 228 -5.91 12.15 -12.55
CA LEU A 228 -5.86 11.21 -11.43
C LEU A 228 -6.41 11.88 -10.17
N LYS A 229 -7.67 11.58 -9.84
CA LYS A 229 -8.35 12.14 -8.66
C LYS A 229 -8.11 11.29 -7.41
N LEU A 230 -6.84 11.12 -7.04
CA LEU A 230 -6.47 10.42 -5.82
C LEU A 230 -7.00 11.18 -4.58
N HIS A 231 -7.35 10.43 -3.54
CA HIS A 231 -7.71 11.01 -2.25
C HIS A 231 -6.56 11.90 -1.74
N PRO A 232 -6.83 13.07 -1.15
CA PRO A 232 -5.78 14.00 -0.74
C PRO A 232 -4.69 13.38 0.15
N SER A 233 -5.04 12.44 1.04
CA SER A 233 -4.07 11.68 1.85
C SER A 233 -3.15 10.78 1.03
N LEU A 234 -3.65 10.17 -0.05
CA LEU A 234 -2.92 9.21 -0.89
C LEU A 234 -2.11 9.87 -2.01
N THR A 235 -2.43 11.11 -2.39
CA THR A 235 -1.71 11.79 -3.48
C THR A 235 -0.21 11.90 -3.18
N PRO A 236 0.70 11.47 -4.08
CA PRO A 236 2.14 11.48 -3.82
C PRO A 236 2.71 12.90 -3.71
N VAL A 237 2.23 13.81 -4.56
CA VAL A 237 2.62 15.22 -4.58
C VAL A 237 1.39 16.06 -4.24
N LYS A 238 1.43 16.76 -3.10
CA LYS A 238 0.30 17.57 -2.65
C LYS A 238 0.24 18.88 -3.43
N VAL A 239 1.39 19.51 -3.66
CA VAL A 239 1.48 20.85 -4.26
C VAL A 239 2.53 20.88 -5.38
N ALA A 240 2.24 21.53 -6.50
CA ALA A 240 3.25 21.90 -7.48
C ALA A 240 3.53 23.41 -7.39
N LEU A 241 4.80 23.78 -7.39
CA LEU A 241 5.26 25.16 -7.27
C LEU A 241 5.95 25.58 -8.58
N ASP A 242 5.36 26.54 -9.27
CA ASP A 242 5.82 27.02 -10.57
C ASP A 242 6.09 28.52 -10.55
N MET A 243 6.98 28.94 -11.46
CA MET A 243 7.19 30.35 -11.76
C MET A 243 6.33 30.77 -12.95
N GLY A 244 5.81 31.99 -12.89
CA GLY A 244 5.16 32.64 -14.01
C GLY A 244 6.13 32.97 -15.14
N ARG A 245 5.65 33.70 -16.15
CA ARG A 245 6.51 34.17 -17.25
C ARG A 245 7.57 35.15 -16.69
N GLY A 246 8.84 34.86 -16.95
CA GLY A 246 9.98 35.70 -16.58
C GLY A 246 11.03 34.90 -15.80
N SER A 247 12.29 34.93 -16.25
CA SER A 247 13.42 34.33 -15.54
C SER A 247 14.02 35.35 -14.58
N ASN A 248 13.36 35.58 -13.45
CA ASN A 248 13.88 36.47 -12.41
C ASN A 248 14.45 35.64 -11.24
N SER A 249 15.69 35.93 -10.84
CA SER A 249 16.33 35.30 -9.68
C SER A 249 15.55 35.51 -8.39
N GLU A 250 14.82 36.63 -8.28
CA GLU A 250 13.98 36.96 -7.13
C GLU A 250 12.79 35.99 -7.00
N LEU A 251 12.13 35.66 -8.11
CA LEU A 251 11.01 34.69 -8.10
C LEU A 251 11.50 33.32 -7.65
N ARG A 252 12.70 32.93 -8.09
CA ARG A 252 13.31 31.67 -7.70
C ARG A 252 13.61 31.61 -6.21
N GLN A 253 14.11 32.69 -5.62
CA GLN A 253 14.34 32.77 -4.17
C GLN A 253 13.04 32.64 -3.38
N VAL A 254 11.96 33.28 -3.83
CA VAL A 254 10.63 33.12 -3.20
C VAL A 254 10.14 31.68 -3.30
N CYS A 255 10.32 31.04 -4.46
CA CYS A 255 9.96 29.63 -4.64
C CYS A 255 10.77 28.70 -3.72
N GLU A 256 12.07 28.93 -3.59
CA GLU A 256 12.95 28.15 -2.71
C GLU A 256 12.53 28.29 -1.24
N GLY A 257 12.21 29.51 -0.80
CA GLY A 257 11.67 29.75 0.55
C GLY A 257 10.35 29.02 0.80
N LEU A 258 9.40 29.10 -0.14
CA LEU A 258 8.12 28.39 -0.03
C LEU A 258 8.27 26.86 -0.04
N LEU A 259 9.17 26.35 -0.88
CA LEU A 259 9.48 24.92 -0.92
C LEU A 259 9.98 24.46 0.46
N GLN A 260 10.91 25.20 1.06
CA GLN A 260 11.43 24.87 2.38
C GLN A 260 10.32 24.92 3.44
N GLU A 261 9.49 25.96 3.44
CA GLU A 261 8.37 26.08 4.38
C GLU A 261 7.36 24.93 4.28
N PHE A 262 7.11 24.43 3.06
CA PHE A 262 6.22 23.29 2.84
C PHE A 262 6.85 21.97 3.28
N LEU A 263 8.14 21.77 2.99
CA LEU A 263 8.87 20.57 3.41
C LEU A 263 9.01 20.47 4.93
N GLU A 264 9.26 21.59 5.62
CA GLU A 264 9.32 21.66 7.10
C GLU A 264 8.01 21.21 7.77
N VAL A 265 6.89 21.38 7.08
CA VAL A 265 5.55 21.03 7.54
C VAL A 265 5.15 19.61 7.11
N GLY A 266 5.94 18.96 6.25
CA GLY A 266 5.65 17.64 5.71
C GLY A 266 4.68 17.65 4.51
N ILE A 267 4.55 18.78 3.81
CA ILE A 267 3.77 18.86 2.56
C ILE A 267 4.69 18.47 1.40
N SER A 268 4.38 17.35 0.72
CA SER A 268 5.12 16.93 -0.47
C SER A 268 4.90 17.92 -1.61
N THR A 269 5.96 18.64 -2.00
CA THR A 269 5.91 19.67 -3.03
C THR A 269 6.78 19.32 -4.23
N TRP A 270 6.24 19.51 -5.43
CA TRP A 270 6.97 19.39 -6.70
C TRP A 270 7.59 20.73 -7.09
N PRO A 271 8.93 20.82 -7.24
CA PRO A 271 9.61 22.06 -7.61
C PRO A 271 9.57 22.26 -9.14
N GLY A 272 8.38 22.61 -9.66
CA GLY A 272 8.15 22.86 -11.09
C GLY A 272 9.00 24.01 -11.65
N TYR A 273 9.33 24.99 -10.82
CA TYR A 273 10.22 26.10 -11.17
C TYR A 273 11.66 25.71 -11.55
N LEU A 274 12.09 24.48 -11.26
CA LEU A 274 13.40 23.96 -11.68
C LEU A 274 13.37 23.33 -13.08
N ASP A 275 12.18 23.08 -13.63
CA ASP A 275 12.02 22.42 -14.92
C ASP A 275 12.51 23.35 -16.04
N THR A 276 13.41 22.86 -16.89
CA THR A 276 14.06 23.67 -17.94
C THR A 276 13.18 23.84 -19.18
N MET A 277 12.12 23.05 -19.29
CA MET A 277 11.15 23.08 -20.38
C MET A 277 10.11 24.18 -20.14
N SER A 278 10.09 25.20 -21.02
CA SER A 278 9.07 26.26 -20.97
C SER A 278 7.72 25.78 -21.52
N LEU A 279 6.99 25.01 -20.71
CA LEU A 279 5.62 24.61 -21.03
C LEU A 279 4.66 25.79 -20.83
N SER A 280 3.60 25.83 -21.63
CA SER A 280 2.48 26.74 -21.36
C SER A 280 1.82 26.37 -20.03
N LEU A 281 1.20 27.36 -19.37
CA LEU A 281 0.51 27.13 -18.10
C LEU A 281 -0.60 26.07 -18.22
N GLU A 282 -1.25 25.97 -19.38
CA GLU A 282 -2.27 24.95 -19.65
C GLU A 282 -1.68 23.54 -19.76
N ASN A 283 -0.52 23.41 -20.40
CA ASN A 283 0.20 22.14 -20.48
C ASN A 283 0.72 21.70 -19.11
N LEU A 284 1.20 22.64 -18.28
CA LEU A 284 1.60 22.37 -16.89
C LEU A 284 0.42 21.87 -16.07
N HIS A 285 -0.73 22.54 -16.13
CA HIS A 285 -1.93 22.07 -15.44
C HIS A 285 -2.31 20.65 -15.89
N THR A 286 -2.25 20.36 -17.19
CA THR A 286 -2.56 19.02 -17.71
C THR A 286 -1.59 17.97 -17.16
N LYS A 287 -0.29 18.25 -17.15
CA LYS A 287 0.75 17.40 -16.52
C LYS A 287 0.44 17.16 -15.04
N TYR A 288 0.12 18.21 -14.28
CA TYR A 288 -0.18 18.08 -12.86
C TYR A 288 -1.48 17.36 -12.56
N ASP A 289 -2.48 17.52 -13.43
CA ASP A 289 -3.74 16.81 -13.35
C ASP A 289 -3.53 15.30 -13.62
N GLU A 290 -2.68 14.95 -14.59
CA GLU A 290 -2.26 13.56 -14.85
C GLU A 290 -1.41 12.98 -13.72
N MET A 291 -0.58 13.78 -13.06
CA MET A 291 0.18 13.39 -11.86
C MET A 291 -0.70 13.33 -10.60
N GLY A 292 -1.94 13.84 -10.67
CA GLY A 292 -2.89 13.88 -9.56
C GLY A 292 -2.60 14.91 -8.47
N VAL A 293 -1.73 15.89 -8.73
CA VAL A 293 -1.34 16.95 -7.79
C VAL A 293 -2.56 17.74 -7.33
N LEU A 294 -2.71 17.98 -6.02
CA LEU A 294 -3.93 18.62 -5.48
C LEU A 294 -4.00 20.12 -5.80
N PHE A 295 -2.90 20.84 -5.61
CA PHE A 295 -2.82 22.27 -5.83
C PHE A 295 -1.64 22.66 -6.71
N THR A 296 -1.87 23.55 -7.66
CA THR A 296 -0.80 24.20 -8.42
C THR A 296 -0.68 25.65 -7.93
N VAL A 297 0.52 26.05 -7.53
CA VAL A 297 0.82 27.39 -7.03
C VAL A 297 1.78 28.06 -8.00
N VAL A 298 1.37 29.20 -8.53
CA VAL A 298 2.18 29.97 -9.49
C VAL A 298 2.64 31.27 -8.85
N VAL A 299 3.95 31.43 -8.76
CA VAL A 299 4.63 32.64 -8.29
C VAL A 299 4.94 33.52 -9.50
N SER A 300 4.32 34.69 -9.59
CA SER A 300 4.55 35.66 -10.67
C SER A 300 5.09 37.00 -10.14
N GLU A 301 5.43 37.94 -11.02
CA GLU A 301 5.89 39.28 -10.62
C GLU A 301 4.89 40.04 -9.73
N SER A 302 3.59 39.76 -9.83
CA SER A 302 2.59 40.35 -8.94
C SER A 302 2.82 39.93 -7.48
N THR A 303 3.36 38.74 -7.26
CA THR A 303 3.69 38.22 -5.93
C THR A 303 4.77 39.08 -5.28
N LEU A 304 5.78 39.52 -6.04
CA LEU A 304 6.85 40.37 -5.52
C LEU A 304 6.33 41.75 -5.08
N LYS A 305 5.27 42.25 -5.72
CA LYS A 305 4.67 43.55 -5.42
C LYS A 305 3.60 43.49 -4.33
N SER A 306 2.80 42.42 -4.29
CA SER A 306 1.58 42.35 -3.49
C SER A 306 1.50 41.16 -2.52
N GLY A 307 2.45 40.21 -2.59
CA GLY A 307 2.42 38.97 -1.82
C GLY A 307 1.36 37.97 -2.27
N LEU A 308 0.65 38.22 -3.39
CA LEU A 308 -0.44 37.38 -3.87
C LEU A 308 0.05 36.29 -4.84
N LEU A 309 -0.26 35.04 -4.50
CA LEU A 309 -0.04 33.82 -5.27
C LEU A 309 -1.30 33.40 -6.01
N LEU A 310 -1.13 32.77 -7.17
CA LEU A 310 -2.22 32.10 -7.87
C LEU A 310 -2.26 30.63 -7.48
N VAL A 311 -3.35 30.18 -6.88
CA VAL A 311 -3.56 28.80 -6.43
C VAL A 311 -4.69 28.18 -7.25
N ARG A 312 -4.43 27.01 -7.85
CA ARG A 312 -5.44 26.24 -8.60
C ARG A 312 -5.72 24.92 -7.89
N ASN A 313 -7.00 24.60 -7.73
CA ASN A 313 -7.43 23.28 -7.23
C ASN A 313 -7.63 22.28 -8.40
N ARG A 314 -7.09 21.06 -8.26
CA ARG A 314 -7.22 19.95 -9.23
C ARG A 314 -8.67 19.60 -9.57
N ASP A 315 -9.49 19.44 -8.54
CA ASP A 315 -10.83 18.85 -8.64
C ASP A 315 -11.85 19.84 -9.19
N THR A 316 -11.81 21.08 -8.73
CA THR A 316 -12.72 22.15 -9.19
C THR A 316 -12.18 22.89 -10.41
N THR A 317 -10.87 22.87 -10.64
CA THR A 317 -10.16 23.62 -11.70
C THR A 317 -10.21 25.15 -11.53
N ILE A 318 -10.76 25.63 -10.42
CA ILE A 318 -10.88 27.05 -10.08
C ILE A 318 -9.51 27.59 -9.68
N ARG A 319 -9.25 28.85 -10.06
CA ARG A 319 -8.06 29.60 -9.72
C ARG A 319 -8.44 30.71 -8.74
N GLU A 320 -7.72 30.77 -7.63
CA GLU A 320 -7.92 31.73 -6.56
C GLU A 320 -6.61 32.45 -6.28
N THR A 321 -6.69 33.71 -5.83
CA THR A 321 -5.52 34.47 -5.40
C THR A 321 -5.44 34.42 -3.87
N MET A 322 -4.32 33.94 -3.33
CA MET A 322 -4.09 33.84 -1.89
C MET A 322 -2.80 34.54 -1.49
N HIS A 323 -2.76 35.13 -0.30
CA HIS A 323 -1.54 35.72 0.20
C HIS A 323 -0.52 34.64 0.60
N ILE A 324 0.77 34.90 0.37
CA ILE A 324 1.87 33.97 0.63
C ILE A 324 1.91 33.47 2.09
N SER A 325 1.49 34.30 3.05
CA SER A 325 1.45 33.91 4.47
C SER A 325 0.31 32.95 4.83
N GLU A 326 -0.76 32.91 4.04
CA GLU A 326 -1.97 32.14 4.35
C GLU A 326 -1.95 30.74 3.74
N ILE A 327 -1.22 30.56 2.63
CA ILE A 327 -1.25 29.34 1.83
C ILE A 327 -0.84 28.10 2.62
N LYS A 328 0.18 28.22 3.48
CA LYS A 328 0.65 27.14 4.35
C LYS A 328 -0.46 26.64 5.28
N CYS A 329 -1.16 27.56 5.94
CA CYS A 329 -2.27 27.22 6.84
C CYS A 329 -3.46 26.63 6.08
N TYR A 330 -3.76 27.16 4.88
CA TYR A 330 -4.83 26.65 4.04
C TYR A 330 -4.60 25.20 3.62
N LEU A 331 -3.41 24.88 3.10
CA LEU A 331 -3.05 23.54 2.66
C LEU A 331 -3.10 22.53 3.81
N LEU A 332 -2.57 22.90 4.98
CA LEU A 332 -2.63 22.07 6.18
C LEU A 332 -4.07 21.74 6.61
N LYS A 333 -4.95 22.75 6.64
CA LYS A 333 -6.36 22.56 6.98
C LYS A 333 -7.06 21.66 5.97
N TYR A 334 -6.75 21.82 4.68
CA TYR A 334 -7.33 20.99 3.63
C TYR A 334 -6.94 19.51 3.77
N ILE A 335 -5.64 19.23 3.98
CA ILE A 335 -5.14 17.86 4.12
C ILE A 335 -5.67 17.23 5.41
N SER A 336 -5.59 17.92 6.55
CA SER A 336 -6.10 17.39 7.82
C SER A 336 -7.61 17.17 7.84
N ALA A 337 -8.39 18.03 7.18
CA ALA A 337 -9.84 17.82 7.03
C ALA A 337 -10.15 16.55 6.22
N SER A 338 -9.33 16.23 5.21
CA SER A 338 -9.51 15.02 4.41
C SER A 338 -9.16 13.73 5.15
N ASP A 339 -8.27 13.77 6.14
CA ASP A 339 -7.89 12.58 6.91
C ASP A 339 -8.99 12.16 7.92
N ASN A 340 -9.79 13.14 8.37
CA ASN A 340 -10.83 12.97 9.39
C ASN A 340 -12.17 12.43 8.86
N ILE A 341 -12.38 12.47 7.55
CA ILE A 341 -13.49 11.81 6.84
C ILE A 341 -13.01 10.43 6.45
#